data_AF-A0A496RQ59-F1
#
_entry.id   AF-A0A496RQ59-F1
#
_cell.length_a   1.000
_cell.length_b   1.000
_cell.length_c   1.000
_cell.angle_alpha   90.00
_cell.angle_beta   90.00
_cell.angle_gamma   90.00
#
_symmetry.space_group_name_H-M   'P 1'
#
loop_
_entity.id
_entity.type
_entity.pdbx_description
1 polymer ?
#
loop_
_entity_poly.entity_id
_entity_poly.type
_entity_poly.pdbx_seq_one_letter_code
_entity_poly.pdbx_strand_id
1 'polypeptide(L)' 'MNKHLFIQRRFYAQKEKETGYVHFVGSIYIAYYFYVDNQLKVAKYAFSIKYSKTEEELKQLG' A
#
# COMPACT_ATOMS: atom_id res chain seq x y z
N MET A 1 -11.33 7.52 -26.55
CA MET A 1 -10.63 6.33 -25.99
C MET A 1 -10.93 6.27 -24.49
N ASN A 2 -11.68 5.26 -24.03
CA ASN A 2 -11.94 5.08 -22.60
C ASN A 2 -10.74 4.38 -21.95
N LYS A 3 -10.13 5.04 -20.96
CA LYS A 3 -9.05 4.50 -20.13
C LYS A 3 -9.55 4.53 -18.69
N HIS A 4 -9.32 3.45 -17.95
CA HIS A 4 -9.74 3.34 -16.56
C HIS A 4 -8.54 3.12 -15.66
N LEU A 5 -8.49 3.85 -14.55
CA LEU A 5 -7.49 3.71 -13.51
C LEU A 5 -8.18 3.21 -12.24
N PHE A 6 -7.76 2.05 -11.76
CA PHE A 6 -8.20 1.49 -10.49
C PHE A 6 -7.05 1.57 -9.48
N ILE A 7 -7.30 2.18 -8.33
CA ILE A 7 -6.33 2.29 -7.24
C ILE A 7 -6.99 1.75 -5.96
N GLN A 8 -6.37 0.75 -5.34
CA GLN A 8 -6.73 0.24 -4.03
C GLN A 8 -5.59 0.50 -3.05
N ARG A 9 -5.92 1.10 -1.90
CA ARG A 9 -4.98 1.37 -0.82
C ARG A 9 -5.43 0.66 0.45
N ARG A 10 -4.52 0.00 1.15
CA ARG A 10 -4.77 -0.60 2.47
C ARG A 10 -3.65 -0.21 3.42
N PHE A 11 -4.03 0.38 4.54
CA PHE A 11 -3.13 0.75 5.62
C PHE A 11 -3.64 0.11 6.90
N TYR A 12 -2.74 -0.49 7.68
CA TYR A 12 -3.05 -0.95 9.02
C TYR A 12 -1.84 -0.79 9.93
N ALA A 13 -2.13 -0.59 11.21
CA ALA A 13 -1.15 -0.65 12.27
C ALA A 13 -1.43 -1.90 13.11
N GLN A 14 -0.38 -2.64 13.43
CA GLN A 14 -0.46 -3.82 14.29
C GLN A 14 0.53 -3.66 15.44
N LYS A 15 0.02 -3.68 16.67
CA LYS A 15 0.85 -3.70 17.87
C LYS A 15 1.17 -5.15 18.24
N GLU A 16 2.45 -5.45 18.38
CA GLU A 16 2.95 -6.72 18.89
C GLU A 16 2.95 -6.68 20.43
N LYS A 17 2.20 -7.61 21.06
CA LYS A 17 1.95 -7.57 22.51
C LYS A 17 3.19 -7.92 23.35
N GLU A 18 4.08 -8.76 22.83
CA GLU A 18 5.25 -9.24 23.57
C GLU A 18 6.43 -8.27 23.53
N THR A 19 6.63 -7.60 22.40
CA THR A 19 7.81 -6.75 22.15
C THR A 19 7.53 -5.26 22.29
N GLY A 20 6.25 -4.86 22.31
CA GLY A 20 5.83 -3.45 22.32
C GLY A 20 6.04 -2.74 20.98
N TYR A 21 6.41 -3.45 19.91
CA TYR A 21 6.55 -2.84 18.59
C TYR A 21 5.19 -2.52 17.98
N VAL A 22 5.15 -1.41 17.24
CA VAL A 22 4.03 -1.07 16.36
C VAL A 22 4.52 -1.18 14.93
N HIS A 23 3.89 -2.08 14.17
CA HIS A 23 4.14 -2.27 12.75
C HIS A 23 3.11 -1.48 11.94
N PHE A 24 3.58 -0.57 11.09
CA PHE A 24 2.78 0.11 10.09
C PHE A 24 3.00 -0.57 8.75
N VAL A 25 1.91 -1.08 8.18
CA VAL A 25 1.93 -1.71 6.87
C VAL A 25 1.01 -0.93 5.94
N GLY A 26 1.60 -0.40 4.87
CA GLY A 26 0.90 0.25 3.78
C GLY A 26 1.05 -0.56 2.51
N SER A 27 -0.04 -0.72 1.76
CA SER A 27 -0.02 -1.33 0.44
C SER A 27 -0.84 -0.52 -0.56
N ILE A 28 -0.33 -0.44 -1.78
CA ILE A 28 -1.00 0.22 -2.90
C ILE A 28 -1.01 -0.75 -4.08
N TYR A 29 -2.20 -0.98 -4.63
CA TYR A 29 -2.42 -1.71 -5.86
C TYR A 29 -2.97 -0.75 -6.91
N ILE A 30 -2.34 -0.72 -8.09
CA ILE A 30 -2.72 0.12 -9.22
C ILE A 30 -2.94 -0.77 -10.44
N ALA A 31 -4.10 -0.63 -11.09
CA ALA A 31 -4.39 -1.26 -12.38
C ALA A 31 -4.81 -0.20 -13.41
N TYR A 32 -4.10 -0.16 -14.53
CA TYR A 32 -4.34 0.77 -15.63
C TYR A 32 -4.81 0.01 -16.87
N TYR A 33 -6.03 0.29 -17.30
CA TYR A 33 -6.70 -0.37 -18.42
C TYR A 33 -6.69 0.54 -19.65
N PHE A 34 -6.19 0.03 -20.78
CA PHE A 34 -6.06 0.78 -22.02
C PHE A 34 -6.17 -0.13 -23.24
N TYR A 35 -6.59 0.41 -24.39
CA TYR A 35 -6.67 -0.32 -25.65
C TYR A 35 -5.44 -0.09 -26.51
N VAL A 36 -4.92 -1.16 -27.12
CA VAL A 36 -3.88 -1.15 -28.18
C VAL A 36 -4.41 -2.05 -29.30
N ASP A 37 -4.49 -1.54 -30.53
CA ASP A 37 -5.03 -2.27 -31.69
C ASP A 37 -6.40 -2.92 -31.43
N ASN A 38 -7.33 -2.16 -30.82
CA ASN A 38 -8.65 -2.63 -30.38
C ASN A 38 -8.64 -3.80 -29.36
N GLN A 39 -7.48 -4.19 -28.83
CA GLN A 39 -7.36 -5.15 -27.74
C GLN A 39 -7.18 -4.45 -26.39
N LEU A 40 -7.94 -4.88 -25.38
CA LEU A 40 -7.76 -4.41 -24.01
C LEU A 40 -6.45 -4.96 -23.41
N LYS A 41 -5.60 -4.07 -22.91
CA LYS A 41 -4.38 -4.35 -22.17
C LYS A 41 -4.50 -3.78 -20.74
N VAL A 42 -3.76 -4.38 -19.81
CA VAL A 42 -3.72 -3.94 -18.42
C VAL A 42 -2.28 -3.89 -17.90
N ALA A 43 -1.88 -2.77 -17.30
CA ALA A 43 -0.65 -2.66 -16.53
C ALA A 43 -0.98 -2.69 -15.03
N LYS A 44 -0.29 -3.53 -14.26
CA LYS A 44 -0.54 -3.73 -12.82
C LYS A 44 0.71 -3.43 -12.02
N TYR A 45 0.57 -2.68 -10.93
CA TYR A 45 1.63 -2.36 -9.99
C TYR A 45 1.17 -2.63 -8.57
N ALA A 46 2.05 -3.22 -7.76
CA ALA A 46 1.82 -3.47 -6.35
C ALA A 46 3.02 -2.96 -5.55
N PHE A 47 2.76 -2.13 -4.55
CA PHE A 47 3.76 -1.55 -3.66
C PHE A 47 3.41 -1.91 -2.22
N SER A 48 4.44 -2.22 -1.42
CA SER A 48 4.30 -2.47 0.02
C SER A 48 5.38 -1.71 0.77
N ILE A 49 4.98 -1.02 1.83
CA ILE A 49 5.88 -0.34 2.77
C ILE A 49 5.59 -0.93 4.15
N LYS A 50 6.63 -1.47 4.79
CA LYS A 50 6.59 -1.89 6.19
C LYS A 50 7.56 -1.05 6.98
N TYR A 51 7.07 -0.44 8.04
CA TYR A 51 7.87 0.33 8.98
C TYR A 51 7.51 -0.12 10.40
N SER A 52 8.51 -0.20 11.28
CA SER A 52 8.33 -0.68 12.65
C SER A 52 9.09 0.24 13.61
N LYS A 53 8.42 0.64 14.70
CA LYS A 53 8.99 1.45 15.78
C LYS A 53 8.47 0.96 17.12
N THR A 54 9.26 1.17 18.16
CA THR A 54 8.80 0.96 19.55
C THR A 54 7.86 2.09 19.97
N GLU A 55 7.10 1.88 21.06
CA GLU A 55 6.25 2.94 21.61
C GLU A 55 7.06 4.15 22.08
N GLU A 56 8.23 3.96 22.71
CA GLU A 56 9.12 5.06 23.08
C GLU A 56 9.60 5.87 21.86
N GLU A 57 9.96 5.22 20.75
CA GLU A 57 10.35 5.93 19.52
C GLU A 57 9.17 6.67 18.90
N LEU A 58 7.96 6.12 18.95
CA LEU A 58 6.76 6.80 18.48
C LEU A 58 6.44 8.04 19.31
N LYS A 59 6.51 7.94 20.65
CA LYS A 59 6.31 9.09 21.54
C LYS A 59 7.30 10.24 21.28
N GLN A 60 8.51 9.94 20.81
CA GLN A 60 9.50 10.96 20.42
C GLN A 60 9.19 11.64 19.08
N LEU A 61 8.40 10.99 18.21
CA LEU A 61 8.05 11.49 16.88
C LEU A 61 6.77 12.33 16.85
N GLY A 62 5.96 12.31 17.93
CA GLY A 62 4.70 13.05 18.06
C GLY A 62 3.49 12.13 18.01
#